data_AF-A0A8S3H7C4-F1
#
_entry.id   AF-A0A8S3H7C4-F1
#
_cell.length_a   1.000
_cell.length_b   1.000
_cell.length_c   1.000
_cell.angle_alpha   90.00
_cell.angle_beta   90.00
_cell.angle_gamma   90.00
#
_symmetry.space_group_name_H-M   'P 1'
#
loop_
_entity.id
_entity.type
_entity.pdbx_description
1 polymer ?
#
loop_
_entity_poly.entity_id
_entity_poly.type
_entity_poly.pdbx_seq_one_letter_code
_entity_poly.pdbx_strand_id
1 'polypeptide(L)'
;MTVNLETTRRTLPAPMLDRSSYSIFSVIKQAIGKDLTRFSIPVVWNEPLSFLQRVAECLEYSTLLDQAVVADTIVERFHLITAFVISTLSAHLERMSKPFNPLLGETYELNMKGNAQFHYVAEQVCHHPPVTAVHVNGQNWTLSANIEPKIKFHGTNVVAVSEGRWVFRVKKNSSLSRSSSQASFQSCNDEEEQSDNEIEDEYTWKTPTVIVHNVLFGRLWCEFQGQVDIRHLQSKQRSLVTIKPHSWFASQSTKTAELFKYTGFIYDGKWGGPFFLTELN
;
A
#
# COMPACT_ATOMS: atom_id res chain seq x y z
N MET A 1 -7.32 4.34 -18.26
CA MET A 1 -7.13 3.06 -18.99
C MET A 1 -7.88 1.93 -18.28
N THR A 2 -8.80 1.22 -18.93
CA THR A 2 -9.56 0.09 -18.33
C THR A 2 -8.78 -1.22 -18.46
N VAL A 3 -8.59 -1.95 -17.36
CA VAL A 3 -7.95 -3.27 -17.36
C VAL A 3 -9.01 -4.37 -17.49
N ASN A 4 -8.98 -5.08 -18.62
CA ASN A 4 -9.69 -6.34 -18.83
C ASN A 4 -8.65 -7.48 -18.78
N LEU A 5 -8.79 -8.37 -17.80
CA LEU A 5 -7.84 -9.46 -17.50
C LEU A 5 -7.59 -10.41 -18.69
N GLU A 6 -8.53 -10.55 -19.61
CA GLU A 6 -8.39 -11.42 -20.80
C GLU A 6 -7.47 -10.82 -21.87
N THR A 7 -7.35 -9.49 -21.93
CA THR A 7 -6.56 -8.76 -22.93
C THR A 7 -5.30 -8.11 -22.34
N THR A 8 -5.04 -8.28 -21.05
CA THR A 8 -3.88 -7.68 -20.37
C THR A 8 -2.57 -8.32 -20.81
N ARG A 9 -1.57 -7.48 -21.10
CA ARG A 9 -0.20 -7.89 -21.41
C ARG A 9 0.37 -8.77 -20.27
N ARG A 10 0.85 -9.97 -20.61
CA ARG A 10 1.42 -10.92 -19.64
C ARG A 10 2.95 -10.94 -19.58
N THR A 11 3.63 -10.33 -20.55
CA THR A 11 5.09 -10.28 -20.63
C THR A 11 5.57 -8.92 -21.14
N LEU A 12 6.78 -8.52 -20.74
CA LEU A 12 7.42 -7.33 -21.31
C LEU A 12 8.06 -7.67 -22.67
N PRO A 13 8.25 -6.67 -23.56
CA PRO A 13 8.90 -6.90 -24.86
C PRO A 13 10.36 -7.39 -24.78
N ALA A 14 11.01 -7.21 -23.63
CA ALA A 14 12.40 -7.61 -23.41
C ALA A 14 12.61 -8.02 -21.93
N PRO A 15 13.58 -8.92 -21.66
CA PRO A 15 14.01 -9.20 -20.29
C PRO A 15 14.71 -7.99 -19.66
N MET A 16 14.80 -7.99 -18.33
CA MET A 16 15.58 -7.00 -17.59
C MET A 16 17.08 -7.15 -17.92
N LEU A 17 17.80 -6.01 -17.99
CA LEU A 17 19.25 -6.00 -18.18
C LEU A 17 19.98 -6.70 -17.03
N ASP A 18 21.05 -7.42 -17.36
CA ASP A 18 21.96 -7.95 -16.34
C ASP A 18 22.70 -6.80 -15.64
N ARG A 19 22.67 -6.81 -14.32
CA ARG A 19 23.28 -5.80 -13.44
C ARG A 19 24.71 -6.15 -13.05
N SER A 20 25.19 -7.35 -13.39
CA SER A 20 26.52 -7.83 -13.03
C SER A 20 27.66 -6.89 -13.48
N SER A 21 27.45 -6.15 -14.57
CA SER A 21 28.40 -5.20 -15.14
C SER A 21 28.36 -3.80 -14.53
N TYR A 22 27.44 -3.51 -13.59
CA TYR A 22 27.26 -2.17 -13.01
C TYR A 22 27.48 -2.19 -11.49
N SER A 23 28.25 -1.23 -10.97
CA SER A 23 28.42 -1.05 -9.52
C SER A 23 27.57 0.11 -9.00
N ILE A 24 26.55 -0.21 -8.20
CA ILE A 24 25.70 0.77 -7.49
C ILE A 24 26.50 1.59 -6.45
N PHE A 25 27.66 1.08 -6.02
CA PHE A 25 28.52 1.71 -5.02
C PHE A 25 28.95 3.14 -5.43
N SER A 26 29.21 3.34 -6.72
CA SER A 26 29.62 4.64 -7.28
C SER A 26 28.58 5.75 -7.05
N VAL A 27 27.29 5.36 -7.00
CA VAL A 27 26.14 6.25 -6.77
C VAL A 27 25.87 6.40 -5.28
N ILE A 28 25.86 5.28 -4.55
CA ILE A 28 25.55 5.26 -3.11
C ILE A 28 26.61 6.01 -2.29
N LYS A 29 27.90 5.91 -2.66
CA LYS A 29 28.98 6.63 -1.97
C LYS A 29 28.75 8.14 -1.94
N GLN A 30 28.13 8.70 -3.00
CA GLN A 30 27.84 10.13 -3.09
C GLN A 30 26.62 10.54 -2.23
N ALA A 31 25.78 9.57 -1.89
CA ALA A 31 24.56 9.75 -1.11
C ALA A 31 24.71 9.41 0.39
N ILE A 32 25.93 9.13 0.87
CA ILE A 32 26.19 8.83 2.29
C ILE A 32 25.71 9.99 3.16
N GLY A 33 24.82 9.69 4.11
CA GLY A 33 24.23 10.68 5.03
C GLY A 33 23.20 11.62 4.40
N LYS A 34 22.84 11.43 3.12
CA LYS A 34 21.87 12.24 2.38
C LYS A 34 20.63 11.41 2.01
N ASP A 35 19.56 12.10 1.65
CA ASP A 35 18.34 11.47 1.15
C ASP A 35 18.53 10.99 -0.30
N LEU A 36 18.42 9.67 -0.51
CA LEU A 36 18.61 9.01 -1.81
C LEU A 36 17.53 9.36 -2.83
N THR A 37 16.39 9.91 -2.41
CA THR A 37 15.33 10.34 -3.33
C THR A 37 15.79 11.47 -4.26
N ARG A 38 16.74 12.29 -3.80
CA ARG A 38 17.29 13.44 -4.55
C ARG A 38 18.37 13.05 -5.57
N PHE A 39 18.83 11.81 -5.56
CA PHE A 39 19.87 11.34 -6.47
C PHE A 39 19.26 10.57 -7.65
N SER A 40 19.71 10.95 -8.84
CA SER A 40 19.49 10.17 -10.06
C SER A 40 20.39 8.94 -10.03
N ILE A 41 19.79 7.76 -10.16
CA ILE A 41 20.54 6.52 -10.33
C ILE A 41 20.56 6.16 -11.82
N PRO A 42 21.57 5.42 -12.30
CA PRO A 42 21.57 4.92 -13.66
C PRO A 42 20.35 4.04 -13.93
N VAL A 43 19.76 4.18 -15.12
CA VAL A 43 18.48 3.55 -15.50
C VAL A 43 18.46 2.03 -15.35
N VAL A 44 19.62 1.36 -15.42
CA VAL A 44 19.77 -0.09 -15.20
C VAL A 44 19.32 -0.56 -13.81
N TRP A 45 19.32 0.34 -12.84
CA TRP A 45 18.85 0.11 -11.46
C TRP A 45 17.38 0.45 -11.27
N ASN A 46 16.74 1.04 -12.28
CA ASN A 46 15.32 1.27 -12.28
C ASN A 46 14.57 0.02 -12.77
N GLU A 47 13.35 -0.13 -12.27
CA GLU A 47 12.34 -0.95 -12.93
C GLU A 47 11.51 -0.07 -13.87
N PRO A 48 10.87 -0.65 -14.90
CA PRO A 48 10.10 0.11 -15.89
C PRO A 48 8.71 0.52 -15.37
N LEU A 49 8.64 1.07 -14.15
CA LEU A 49 7.43 1.62 -13.55
C LEU A 49 7.74 2.94 -12.85
N SER A 50 6.83 3.90 -13.00
CA SER A 50 6.76 5.09 -12.14
C SER A 50 6.38 4.69 -10.71
N PHE A 51 6.80 5.47 -9.72
CA PHE A 51 6.37 5.26 -8.34
C PHE A 51 4.85 5.31 -8.19
N LEU A 52 4.14 6.11 -9.01
CA LEU A 52 2.67 6.14 -9.02
C LEU A 52 2.09 4.76 -9.37
N GLN A 53 2.70 4.08 -10.36
CA GLN A 53 2.29 2.73 -10.75
C GLN A 53 2.64 1.71 -9.68
N ARG A 54 3.81 1.84 -9.04
CA ARG A 54 4.21 0.96 -7.93
C ARG A 54 3.22 1.03 -6.76
N VAL A 55 2.71 2.22 -6.45
CA VAL A 55 1.71 2.39 -5.37
C VAL A 55 0.38 1.74 -5.74
N ALA A 56 0.00 1.74 -7.02
CA ALA A 56 -1.24 1.07 -7.47
C ALA A 56 -1.20 -0.45 -7.23
N GLU A 57 -0.02 -1.08 -7.20
CA GLU A 57 0.12 -2.52 -6.92
C GLU A 57 -0.30 -2.90 -5.50
N CYS A 58 -0.34 -1.96 -4.55
CA CYS A 58 -0.91 -2.19 -3.22
C CYS A 58 -2.39 -2.61 -3.27
N LEU A 59 -3.07 -2.43 -4.40
CA LEU A 59 -4.48 -2.78 -4.60
C LEU A 59 -4.68 -4.17 -5.23
N GLU A 60 -3.62 -4.98 -5.40
CA GLU A 60 -3.72 -6.34 -5.95
C GLU A 60 -4.78 -7.18 -5.25
N TYR A 61 -4.84 -7.09 -3.91
CA TYR A 61 -5.81 -7.80 -3.07
C TYR A 61 -6.93 -6.90 -2.54
N SER A 62 -7.32 -5.87 -3.31
CA SER A 62 -8.39 -4.93 -2.94
C SER A 62 -9.76 -5.56 -2.70
N THR A 63 -10.01 -6.79 -3.17
CA THR A 63 -11.23 -7.57 -2.86
C THR A 63 -11.41 -7.82 -1.36
N LEU A 64 -10.33 -7.78 -0.57
CA LEU A 64 -10.41 -7.83 0.89
C LEU A 64 -11.13 -6.59 1.46
N LEU A 65 -11.01 -5.43 0.81
CA LEU A 65 -11.74 -4.22 1.19
C LEU A 65 -13.22 -4.32 0.81
N ASP A 66 -13.55 -4.92 -0.35
CA ASP A 66 -14.94 -5.21 -0.73
C ASP A 66 -15.61 -6.12 0.32
N GLN A 67 -14.91 -7.18 0.74
CA GLN A 67 -15.38 -8.05 1.82
C GLN A 67 -15.48 -7.30 3.16
N ALA A 68 -14.53 -6.41 3.45
CA ALA A 68 -14.56 -5.62 4.69
C ALA A 68 -15.79 -4.71 4.76
N VAL A 69 -16.29 -4.19 3.63
CA VAL A 69 -17.51 -3.36 3.60
C VAL A 69 -18.74 -4.13 4.08
N VAL A 70 -18.87 -5.41 3.70
CA VAL A 70 -20.04 -6.24 3.99
C VAL A 70 -19.89 -7.12 5.24
N ALA A 71 -18.79 -6.98 5.98
CA ALA A 71 -18.54 -7.75 7.19
C ALA A 71 -19.59 -7.45 8.29
N ASP A 72 -20.08 -8.50 8.95
CA ASP A 72 -21.16 -8.40 9.95
C ASP A 72 -20.67 -7.78 11.26
N THR A 73 -19.38 -7.95 11.56
CA THR A 73 -18.77 -7.48 12.82
C THR A 73 -17.57 -6.59 12.56
N ILE A 74 -17.35 -5.63 13.46
CA ILE A 74 -16.15 -4.77 13.43
C ILE A 74 -14.85 -5.60 13.55
N VAL A 75 -14.87 -6.71 14.27
CA VAL A 75 -13.70 -7.59 14.45
C VAL A 75 -13.35 -8.28 13.13
N GLU A 76 -14.35 -8.83 12.43
CA GLU A 76 -14.18 -9.41 11.09
C GLU A 76 -13.69 -8.34 10.09
N ARG A 77 -14.28 -7.15 10.14
CA ARG A 77 -13.83 -6.01 9.33
C ARG A 77 -12.36 -5.67 9.58
N PHE A 78 -11.92 -5.64 10.84
CA PHE A 78 -10.52 -5.45 11.19
C PHE A 78 -9.62 -6.58 10.67
N HIS A 79 -10.05 -7.83 10.69
CA HIS A 79 -9.28 -8.94 10.11
C HIS A 79 -9.05 -8.75 8.61
N LEU A 80 -10.09 -8.39 7.87
CA LEU A 80 -10.03 -8.18 6.42
C LEU A 80 -9.15 -6.96 6.06
N ILE A 81 -9.31 -5.85 6.77
CA ILE A 81 -8.44 -4.67 6.60
C ILE A 81 -7.00 -5.01 6.96
N THR A 82 -6.77 -5.77 8.04
CA THR A 82 -5.41 -6.20 8.43
C THR A 82 -4.79 -7.09 7.36
N ALA A 83 -5.53 -8.07 6.84
CA ALA A 83 -5.09 -8.92 5.75
C ALA A 83 -4.73 -8.09 4.51
N PHE A 84 -5.56 -7.10 4.15
CA PHE A 84 -5.27 -6.17 3.05
C PHE A 84 -3.95 -5.43 3.29
N VAL A 85 -3.77 -4.81 4.46
CA VAL A 85 -2.55 -4.03 4.76
C VAL A 85 -1.29 -4.90 4.76
N ILE A 86 -1.36 -6.14 5.22
CA ILE A 86 -0.22 -7.07 5.16
C ILE A 86 0.03 -7.57 3.74
N SER A 87 -1.03 -7.78 2.96
CA SER A 87 -0.91 -8.20 1.56
C SER A 87 -0.13 -7.18 0.71
N THR A 88 -0.18 -5.88 1.04
CA THR A 88 0.57 -4.86 0.28
C THR A 88 2.09 -5.06 0.36
N LEU A 89 2.59 -5.82 1.33
CA LEU A 89 4.01 -6.13 1.46
C LEU A 89 4.50 -7.09 0.36
N SER A 90 3.62 -7.89 -0.23
CA SER A 90 3.97 -8.80 -1.33
C SER A 90 4.45 -8.04 -2.58
N ALA A 91 3.90 -6.84 -2.84
CA ALA A 91 4.27 -5.97 -3.97
C ALA A 91 5.75 -5.51 -3.96
N HIS A 92 6.44 -5.71 -2.84
CA HIS A 92 7.84 -5.35 -2.65
C HIS A 92 8.78 -6.55 -2.66
N LEU A 93 8.28 -7.78 -2.55
CA LEU A 93 9.10 -8.99 -2.55
C LEU A 93 9.85 -9.13 -3.85
N GLU A 94 11.15 -9.45 -3.76
CA GLU A 94 12.07 -9.65 -4.88
C GLU A 94 12.25 -8.45 -5.83
N ARG A 95 11.60 -7.31 -5.54
CA ARG A 95 11.62 -6.11 -6.39
C ARG A 95 12.55 -5.05 -5.86
N MET A 96 13.84 -5.37 -5.93
CA MET A 96 14.95 -4.56 -5.41
C MET A 96 15.33 -3.35 -6.29
N SER A 97 14.62 -3.17 -7.41
CA SER A 97 14.84 -2.08 -8.38
C SER A 97 14.11 -0.81 -7.93
N LYS A 98 14.70 0.37 -8.14
CA LYS A 98 14.05 1.65 -7.82
C LYS A 98 12.96 1.95 -8.86
N PRO A 99 11.71 2.25 -8.49
CA PRO A 99 10.77 2.83 -9.44
C PRO A 99 11.29 4.19 -9.94
N PHE A 100 10.83 4.63 -11.10
CA PHE A 100 11.11 5.98 -11.57
C PHE A 100 10.50 6.99 -10.60
N ASN A 101 11.28 8.03 -10.26
CA ASN A 101 10.79 9.14 -9.46
C ASN A 101 9.84 9.97 -10.34
N PRO A 102 8.55 10.10 -9.99
CA PRO A 102 7.60 10.80 -10.84
C PRO A 102 7.96 12.28 -11.00
N LEU A 103 7.61 12.85 -12.15
CA LEU A 103 7.70 14.30 -12.36
C LEU A 103 6.64 15.02 -11.52
N LEU A 104 6.87 16.28 -11.15
CA LEU A 104 5.83 17.10 -10.51
C LEU A 104 4.62 17.23 -11.45
N GLY A 105 3.43 16.91 -10.96
CA GLY A 105 2.19 16.88 -11.75
C GLY A 105 2.04 15.65 -12.64
N GLU A 106 2.96 14.68 -12.60
CA GLU A 106 2.75 13.37 -13.23
C GLU A 106 1.54 12.69 -12.59
N THR A 107 0.68 12.10 -13.43
CA THR A 107 -0.52 11.38 -13.01
C THR A 107 -0.51 9.94 -13.51
N TYR A 108 -1.10 9.04 -12.74
CA TYR A 108 -1.41 7.67 -13.18
C TYR A 108 -2.85 7.31 -12.81
N GLU A 109 -3.56 6.70 -13.74
CA GLU A 109 -4.93 6.20 -13.53
C GLU A 109 -5.03 4.70 -13.86
N LEU A 110 -5.81 3.98 -13.05
CA LEU A 110 -6.08 2.56 -13.24
C LEU A 110 -7.58 2.31 -13.00
N ASN A 111 -8.28 1.86 -14.04
CA ASN A 111 -9.68 1.47 -13.96
C ASN A 111 -9.77 -0.06 -13.99
N MET A 112 -9.99 -0.70 -12.84
CA MET A 112 -10.13 -2.15 -12.71
C MET A 112 -11.61 -2.53 -12.81
N LYS A 113 -11.96 -3.43 -13.74
CA LYS A 113 -13.35 -3.88 -13.99
C LYS A 113 -13.54 -5.40 -13.87
N GLY A 114 -12.60 -6.09 -13.22
CA GLY A 114 -12.63 -7.55 -13.04
C GLY A 114 -13.28 -7.95 -11.73
N ASN A 115 -12.72 -8.99 -11.08
CA ASN A 115 -13.16 -9.43 -9.75
C ASN A 115 -13.04 -8.34 -8.69
N ALA A 116 -11.96 -7.55 -8.74
CA ALA A 116 -11.86 -6.28 -8.04
C ALA A 116 -12.40 -5.17 -8.94
N GLN A 117 -13.22 -4.28 -8.39
CA GLN A 117 -13.75 -3.13 -9.13
C GLN A 117 -13.44 -1.84 -8.40
N PHE A 118 -12.54 -1.05 -8.99
CA PHE A 118 -12.18 0.25 -8.45
C PHE A 118 -11.64 1.18 -9.54
N HIS A 119 -11.72 2.48 -9.27
CA HIS A 119 -11.02 3.51 -10.02
C HIS A 119 -9.94 4.12 -9.14
N TYR A 120 -8.69 3.99 -9.57
CA TYR A 120 -7.51 4.55 -8.93
C TYR A 120 -7.02 5.76 -9.71
N VAL A 121 -6.69 6.84 -9.00
CA VAL A 121 -5.97 8.00 -9.51
C VAL A 121 -4.86 8.36 -8.52
N ALA A 122 -3.68 8.67 -9.05
CA ALA A 122 -2.60 9.24 -8.27
C ALA A 122 -1.90 10.36 -9.01
N GLU A 123 -1.35 11.29 -8.24
CA GLU A 123 -0.60 12.44 -8.71
C GLU A 123 0.64 12.67 -7.84
N GLN A 124 1.75 13.04 -8.47
CA GLN A 124 2.89 13.57 -7.76
C GLN A 124 2.68 15.07 -7.45
N VAL A 125 2.15 15.36 -6.27
CA VAL A 125 1.74 16.71 -5.86
C VAL A 125 2.88 17.57 -5.32
N CYS A 126 4.03 16.97 -4.98
CA CYS A 126 5.23 17.70 -4.57
C CYS A 126 6.49 16.94 -4.98
N HIS A 127 7.56 17.63 -5.34
CA HIS A 127 8.85 17.02 -5.67
C HIS A 127 9.90 17.16 -4.55
N HIS A 128 9.78 18.19 -3.70
CA HIS A 128 10.73 18.50 -2.63
C HIS A 128 10.01 18.94 -1.33
N PRO A 129 9.73 18.00 -0.41
CA PRO A 129 9.97 16.56 -0.50
C PRO A 129 9.03 15.86 -1.51
N PRO A 130 9.38 14.66 -2.03
CA PRO A 130 8.51 13.95 -2.94
C PRO A 130 7.23 13.48 -2.22
N VAL A 131 6.07 13.96 -2.65
CA VAL A 131 4.76 13.55 -2.11
C VAL A 131 3.88 13.05 -3.25
N THR A 132 3.41 11.81 -3.12
CA THR A 132 2.39 11.22 -3.97
C THR A 132 1.04 11.25 -3.26
N ALA A 133 0.02 11.81 -3.91
CA ALA A 133 -1.37 11.73 -3.47
C ALA A 133 -2.08 10.62 -4.24
N VAL A 134 -2.92 9.85 -3.55
CA VAL A 134 -3.67 8.71 -4.09
C VAL A 134 -5.13 8.84 -3.68
N HIS A 135 -6.02 8.58 -4.62
CA HIS A 135 -7.43 8.38 -4.36
C HIS A 135 -7.95 7.15 -5.13
N VAL A 136 -8.73 6.32 -4.44
CA VAL A 136 -9.32 5.10 -4.96
C VAL A 136 -10.80 5.09 -4.61
N ASN A 137 -11.64 4.89 -5.61
CA ASN A 137 -13.07 4.73 -5.45
C ASN A 137 -13.45 3.28 -5.79
N GLY A 138 -13.87 2.52 -4.79
CA GLY A 138 -14.36 1.15 -4.94
C GLY A 138 -15.88 1.05 -4.77
N GLN A 139 -16.39 -0.17 -4.58
CA GLN A 139 -17.82 -0.41 -4.37
C GLN A 139 -18.19 -0.12 -2.91
N ASN A 140 -18.81 1.04 -2.66
CA ASN A 140 -19.19 1.50 -1.31
C ASN A 140 -18.02 1.72 -0.35
N TRP A 141 -16.82 1.95 -0.90
CA TRP A 141 -15.67 2.39 -0.12
C TRP A 141 -14.78 3.36 -0.88
N THR A 142 -13.95 4.10 -0.16
CA THR A 142 -12.83 4.85 -0.73
C THR A 142 -11.54 4.53 0.02
N LEU A 143 -10.42 4.59 -0.68
CA LEU A 143 -9.10 4.54 -0.08
C LEU A 143 -8.34 5.78 -0.54
N SER A 144 -7.68 6.48 0.36
CA SER A 144 -6.86 7.64 0.02
C SER A 144 -5.56 7.61 0.79
N ALA A 145 -4.51 8.15 0.20
CA ALA A 145 -3.22 8.25 0.88
C ALA A 145 -2.43 9.46 0.42
N ASN A 146 -1.64 10.00 1.35
CA ASN A 146 -0.48 10.81 1.02
C ASN A 146 0.76 10.00 1.39
N ILE A 147 1.73 9.91 0.48
CA ILE A 147 2.90 9.04 0.61
C ILE A 147 4.15 9.89 0.38
N GLU A 148 4.99 9.98 1.40
CA GLU A 148 6.27 10.70 1.36
C GLU A 148 7.42 9.73 1.67
N PRO A 149 8.08 9.14 0.65
CA PRO A 149 9.19 8.22 0.88
C PRO A 149 10.44 8.99 1.35
N LYS A 150 11.02 8.54 2.46
CA LYS A 150 12.31 9.00 3.00
C LYS A 150 13.30 7.86 2.96
N ILE A 151 14.35 8.00 2.15
CA ILE A 151 15.31 6.93 1.90
C ILE A 151 16.69 7.35 2.43
N LYS A 152 17.20 6.61 3.41
CA LYS A 152 18.50 6.86 4.05
C LYS A 152 19.45 5.70 3.86
N PHE A 153 20.70 6.01 3.56
CA PHE A 153 21.77 5.02 3.50
C PHE A 153 22.49 4.91 4.85
N HIS A 154 22.58 3.68 5.37
CA HIS A 154 23.19 3.32 6.65
C HIS A 154 24.36 2.34 6.46
N GLY A 155 25.33 2.70 5.62
CA GLY A 155 26.59 1.95 5.46
C GLY A 155 26.47 0.69 4.59
N THR A 156 25.78 -0.36 5.01
CA THR A 156 25.55 -1.55 4.17
C THR A 156 24.11 -1.70 3.74
N ASN A 157 23.21 -0.88 4.31
CA ASN A 157 21.78 -1.00 4.16
C ASN A 157 21.17 0.33 3.70
N VAL A 158 20.06 0.26 3.00
CA VAL A 158 19.19 1.38 2.69
C VAL A 158 17.89 1.20 3.48
N VAL A 159 17.52 2.22 4.26
CA VAL A 159 16.30 2.25 5.05
C VAL A 159 15.32 3.18 4.35
N ALA A 160 14.18 2.65 3.94
CA ALA A 160 13.08 3.39 3.36
C ALA A 160 11.92 3.44 4.36
N VAL A 161 11.60 4.66 4.80
CA VAL A 161 10.43 4.95 5.63
C VAL A 161 9.45 5.72 4.77
N SER A 162 8.19 5.30 4.72
CA SER A 162 7.15 6.13 4.13
C SER A 162 6.46 6.94 5.22
N GLU A 163 6.54 8.26 5.12
CA GLU A 163 5.66 9.15 5.86
C GLU A 163 4.31 9.32 5.14
N GLY A 164 3.37 9.94 5.85
CA GLY A 164 1.97 10.02 5.45
C GLY A 164 1.10 8.93 6.05
N ARG A 165 -0.14 8.80 5.57
CA ARG A 165 -1.13 7.84 6.09
C ARG A 165 -2.07 7.37 5.00
N TRP A 166 -2.52 6.13 5.14
CA TRP A 166 -3.64 5.59 4.38
C TRP A 166 -4.93 5.80 5.17
N VAL A 167 -6.01 6.10 4.46
CA VAL A 167 -7.36 6.26 5.03
C VAL A 167 -8.34 5.47 4.17
N PHE A 168 -8.93 4.43 4.76
CA PHE A 168 -10.00 3.64 4.18
C PHE A 168 -11.33 4.10 4.76
N ARG A 169 -12.33 4.34 3.91
CA ARG A 169 -13.66 4.77 4.33
C ARG A 169 -14.72 3.85 3.77
N VAL A 170 -15.64 3.42 4.62
CA VAL A 170 -16.88 2.73 4.24
C VAL A 170 -17.96 3.79 4.05
N LYS A 171 -18.69 3.73 2.93
CA LYS A 171 -19.81 4.63 2.64
C LYS A 171 -21.10 4.02 3.17
N LYS A 172 -21.99 4.83 3.76
CA LYS A 172 -23.32 4.34 4.14
C LYS A 172 -24.08 3.88 2.90
N ASN A 173 -24.73 2.72 3.00
CA ASN A 173 -25.69 2.28 1.98
C ASN A 173 -26.93 3.18 2.01
N SER A 174 -27.07 4.07 1.03
CA SER A 174 -28.25 4.92 0.84
C SER A 174 -29.55 4.14 0.55
N SER A 175 -29.47 2.81 0.37
CA SER A 175 -30.59 1.93 0.04
C SER A 175 -31.33 1.32 1.25
N LEU A 176 -30.80 1.42 2.48
CA LEU A 176 -31.46 0.87 3.69
C LEU A 176 -32.20 1.91 4.55
N SER A 177 -32.15 3.20 4.20
CA SER A 177 -32.88 4.26 4.91
C SER A 177 -34.20 4.69 4.26
N ARG A 178 -34.66 4.00 3.19
CA ARG A 178 -35.86 4.41 2.42
C ARG A 178 -37.05 3.46 2.50
N SER A 179 -37.21 2.72 3.60
CA SER A 179 -38.46 2.03 3.92
C SER A 179 -39.11 2.60 5.18
N SER A 180 -39.53 3.86 5.12
CA SER A 180 -40.74 4.32 5.81
C SER A 180 -41.13 5.71 5.31
N SER A 181 -42.43 5.85 5.03
CA SER A 181 -43.19 7.07 4.75
C SER A 181 -43.13 7.69 3.33
N GLN A 182 -44.17 7.31 2.59
CA GLN A 182 -45.05 8.15 1.77
C GLN A 182 -44.49 8.93 0.56
N ALA A 183 -44.96 8.48 -0.61
CA ALA A 183 -44.91 9.19 -1.87
C ALA A 183 -45.57 10.57 -1.78
N SER A 184 -44.82 11.58 -2.22
CA SER A 184 -45.40 12.80 -2.79
C SER A 184 -44.51 13.24 -3.97
N PHE A 185 -45.17 13.56 -5.07
CA PHE A 185 -44.59 14.03 -6.32
C PHE A 185 -43.97 15.41 -6.12
N GLN A 186 -42.72 15.61 -6.55
CA GLN A 186 -42.19 16.95 -6.84
C GLN A 186 -41.09 16.90 -7.92
N SER A 187 -41.11 17.93 -8.77
CA SER A 187 -40.55 17.98 -10.12
C SER A 187 -39.04 18.17 -10.23
N CYS A 188 -38.51 17.80 -11.40
CA CYS A 188 -37.13 17.96 -11.86
C CYS A 188 -36.59 19.39 -11.71
N ASN A 189 -35.50 19.52 -10.96
CA ASN A 189 -34.49 20.56 -11.07
C ASN A 189 -33.14 19.85 -10.88
N ASP A 190 -32.49 19.50 -11.99
CA ASP A 190 -31.21 18.79 -11.99
C ASP A 190 -30.05 19.80 -11.88
N GLU A 191 -29.76 20.22 -10.66
CA GLU A 191 -28.38 20.47 -10.24
C GLU A 191 -28.02 19.32 -9.29
N GLU A 192 -27.44 18.25 -9.83
CA GLU A 192 -26.92 17.14 -9.03
C GLU A 192 -25.70 17.63 -8.23
N GLU A 193 -25.95 18.29 -7.10
CA GLU A 193 -25.01 18.27 -5.99
C GLU A 193 -24.75 16.80 -5.64
N GLN A 194 -23.51 16.38 -5.86
CA GLN A 194 -22.98 15.10 -5.42
C GLN A 194 -23.31 14.93 -3.94
N SER A 195 -24.38 14.20 -3.64
CA SER A 195 -24.76 13.90 -2.26
C SER A 195 -23.55 13.23 -1.62
N ASP A 196 -22.95 13.89 -0.64
CA ASP A 196 -21.97 13.29 0.25
C ASP A 196 -22.56 11.95 0.71
N ASN A 197 -22.05 10.85 0.15
CA ASN A 197 -22.37 9.53 0.67
C ASN A 197 -21.82 9.54 2.09
N GLU A 198 -22.72 9.72 3.05
CA GLU A 198 -22.36 9.90 4.46
C GLU A 198 -21.42 8.76 4.86
N ILE A 199 -20.25 9.11 5.37
CA ILE A 199 -19.21 8.14 5.72
C ILE A 199 -19.70 7.36 6.94
N GLU A 200 -19.68 6.02 6.85
CA GLU A 200 -20.09 5.14 7.94
C GLU A 200 -18.93 4.92 8.92
N ASP A 201 -17.82 4.38 8.42
CA ASP A 201 -16.64 4.04 9.20
C ASP A 201 -15.36 4.52 8.51
N GLU A 202 -14.35 4.95 9.29
CA GLU A 202 -13.03 5.32 8.78
C GLU A 202 -11.91 4.59 9.51
N TYR A 203 -10.98 4.05 8.73
CA TYR A 203 -9.80 3.33 9.21
C TYR A 203 -8.53 3.97 8.71
N THR A 204 -7.47 3.94 9.50
CA THR A 204 -6.18 4.50 9.09
C THR A 204 -5.00 3.66 9.54
N TRP A 205 -3.93 3.68 8.75
CA TRP A 205 -2.66 3.06 9.11
C TRP A 205 -1.49 3.78 8.46
N LYS A 206 -0.29 3.45 8.93
CA LYS A 206 0.99 3.76 8.29
C LYS A 206 1.62 2.45 7.82
N THR A 207 2.42 2.53 6.76
CA THR A 207 3.16 1.38 6.26
C THR A 207 4.39 1.11 7.13
N PRO A 208 4.86 -0.14 7.21
CA PRO A 208 6.09 -0.46 7.94
C PRO A 208 7.32 0.11 7.23
N THR A 209 8.44 0.11 7.96
CA THR A 209 9.76 0.46 7.40
C THR A 209 10.25 -0.68 6.51
N VAL A 210 10.81 -0.34 5.35
CA VAL A 210 11.50 -1.30 4.46
C VAL A 210 12.99 -1.13 4.62
N ILE A 211 13.72 -2.22 4.81
CA ILE A 211 15.18 -2.22 4.87
C ILE A 211 15.71 -3.08 3.73
N VAL A 212 16.51 -2.48 2.86
CA VAL A 212 17.26 -3.17 1.81
C VAL A 212 18.68 -3.38 2.29
N HIS A 213 19.07 -4.65 2.41
CA HIS A 213 20.37 -5.07 2.91
C HIS A 213 21.36 -5.33 1.77
N ASN A 214 22.65 -5.35 2.14
CA ASN A 214 23.76 -5.73 1.25
C ASN A 214 23.87 -4.84 0.00
N VAL A 215 23.57 -3.55 0.10
CA VAL A 215 23.60 -2.64 -1.07
C VAL A 215 25.00 -2.36 -1.61
N LEU A 216 26.05 -2.71 -0.86
CA LEU A 216 27.44 -2.58 -1.32
C LEU A 216 28.06 -3.91 -1.74
N PHE A 217 27.81 -4.99 -0.98
CA PHE A 217 28.47 -6.27 -1.16
C PHE A 217 27.51 -7.42 -0.85
N GLY A 218 27.51 -8.44 -1.71
CA GLY A 218 26.69 -9.64 -1.55
C GLY A 218 25.33 -9.55 -2.26
N ARG A 219 24.46 -10.51 -1.97
CA ARG A 219 23.11 -10.58 -2.56
C ARG A 219 22.19 -9.59 -1.85
N LEU A 220 21.55 -8.70 -2.61
CA LEU A 220 20.49 -7.82 -2.16
C LEU A 220 19.30 -8.62 -1.64
N TRP A 221 18.74 -8.18 -0.51
CA TRP A 221 17.47 -8.68 0.02
C TRP A 221 16.77 -7.57 0.80
N CYS A 222 15.46 -7.68 0.96
CA CYS A 222 14.68 -6.74 1.75
C CYS A 222 14.01 -7.42 2.95
N GLU A 223 13.76 -6.65 4.00
CA GLU A 223 12.85 -7.00 5.08
C GLU A 223 11.97 -5.82 5.45
N PHE A 224 10.88 -6.11 6.15
CA PHE A 224 9.99 -5.12 6.75
C PHE A 224 10.19 -5.12 8.25
N GLN A 225 10.15 -3.93 8.85
CA GLN A 225 10.28 -3.78 10.29
C GLN A 225 9.27 -2.76 10.83
N GLY A 226 8.85 -2.97 12.07
CA GLY A 226 8.05 -2.03 12.83
C GLY A 226 6.65 -2.53 13.13
N GLN A 227 5.80 -1.59 13.53
CA GLN A 227 4.41 -1.85 13.89
C GLN A 227 3.47 -1.17 12.90
N VAL A 228 2.48 -1.93 12.43
CA VAL A 228 1.33 -1.43 11.70
C VAL A 228 0.19 -1.29 12.71
N ASP A 229 -0.19 -0.05 13.00
CA ASP A 229 -1.31 0.29 13.88
C ASP A 229 -2.49 0.75 13.03
N ILE A 230 -3.45 -0.15 12.80
CA ILE A 230 -4.68 0.11 12.05
C ILE A 230 -5.72 0.59 13.05
N ARG A 231 -6.16 1.83 12.95
CA ARG A 231 -7.10 2.45 13.91
C ARG A 231 -8.42 2.75 13.25
N HIS A 232 -9.51 2.47 13.96
CA HIS A 232 -10.82 3.04 13.64
C HIS A 232 -10.87 4.48 14.17
N LEU A 233 -11.31 5.45 13.36
CA LEU A 233 -11.23 6.87 13.72
C LEU A 233 -12.39 7.33 14.62
N GLN A 234 -13.53 6.66 14.52
CA GLN A 234 -14.75 6.97 15.28
C GLN A 234 -14.78 6.28 16.65
N SER A 235 -13.91 5.28 16.89
CA SER A 235 -13.86 4.54 18.16
C SER A 235 -12.43 4.38 18.66
N LYS A 236 -12.24 3.71 19.81
CA LYS A 236 -10.91 3.37 20.36
C LYS A 236 -10.35 2.05 19.80
N GLN A 237 -11.05 1.45 18.85
CA GLN A 237 -10.72 0.12 18.35
C GLN A 237 -9.54 0.18 17.39
N ARG A 238 -8.68 -0.84 17.44
CA ARG A 238 -7.51 -0.92 16.58
C ARG A 238 -7.01 -2.35 16.39
N SER A 239 -6.34 -2.62 15.27
CA SER A 239 -5.53 -3.81 15.06
C SER A 239 -4.06 -3.41 15.07
N LEU A 240 -3.27 -4.02 15.96
CA LEU A 240 -1.82 -3.78 16.03
C LEU A 240 -1.10 -5.02 15.51
N VAL A 241 -0.33 -4.86 14.44
CA VAL A 241 0.53 -5.91 13.89
C VAL A 241 1.99 -5.52 14.09
N THR A 242 2.77 -6.39 14.72
CA THR A 242 4.22 -6.23 14.87
C THR A 242 4.91 -7.15 13.87
N ILE A 243 5.70 -6.57 12.97
CA ILE A 243 6.55 -7.30 12.04
C ILE A 243 7.91 -7.51 12.72
N LYS A 244 8.26 -8.77 12.98
CA LYS A 244 9.50 -9.12 13.67
C LYS A 244 10.68 -9.07 12.70
N PRO A 245 11.80 -8.42 13.07
CA PRO A 245 13.01 -8.43 12.25
C PRO A 245 13.56 -9.84 12.12
N HIS A 246 14.30 -10.11 11.05
CA HIS A 246 14.91 -11.41 10.85
C HIS A 246 16.01 -11.67 11.90
N SER A 247 16.10 -12.90 12.42
CA SER A 247 17.13 -13.26 13.40
C SER A 247 18.51 -13.31 12.74
N TRP A 248 19.52 -12.72 13.39
CA TRP A 248 20.93 -12.75 12.94
C TRP A 248 21.47 -14.18 12.76
N PHE A 249 20.89 -15.15 13.47
CA PHE A 249 21.32 -16.56 13.47
C PHE A 249 20.56 -17.45 12.47
N ALA A 250 19.61 -16.92 11.71
CA ALA A 250 18.85 -17.71 10.75
C ALA A 250 19.69 -18.06 9.51
N SER A 251 19.63 -19.33 9.09
CA SER A 251 20.39 -19.83 7.94
C SER A 251 19.91 -19.17 6.63
N GLN A 252 20.78 -19.12 5.61
CA GLN A 252 20.50 -18.44 4.36
C GLN A 252 19.37 -19.10 3.54
N SER A 253 19.09 -20.39 3.74
CA SER A 253 17.93 -21.09 3.17
C SER A 253 16.62 -20.76 3.91
N THR A 254 16.69 -20.28 5.15
CA THR A 254 15.54 -19.86 5.96
C THR A 254 15.08 -18.42 5.61
N LYS A 255 15.93 -17.63 4.93
CA LYS A 255 15.66 -16.23 4.58
C LYS A 255 14.57 -16.03 3.52
N THR A 256 14.30 -17.03 2.69
CA THR A 256 13.20 -17.01 1.70
C THR A 256 11.93 -17.68 2.23
N ALA A 257 12.04 -18.56 3.23
CA ALA A 257 10.91 -19.31 3.79
C ALA A 257 10.24 -18.60 4.98
N GLU A 258 10.92 -17.67 5.66
CA GLU A 258 10.40 -16.94 6.83
C GLU A 258 10.26 -15.42 6.55
N LEU A 259 9.74 -15.06 5.37
CA LEU A 259 9.71 -13.66 4.91
C LEU A 259 8.80 -12.75 5.77
N PHE A 260 7.83 -13.31 6.50
CA PHE A 260 6.91 -12.52 7.32
C PHE A 260 6.59 -13.23 8.64
N LYS A 261 7.39 -12.99 9.68
CA LYS A 261 6.98 -13.30 11.06
C LYS A 261 6.27 -12.08 11.64
N TYR A 262 4.95 -12.17 11.75
CA TYR A 262 4.14 -11.13 12.37
C TYR A 262 3.34 -11.70 13.54
N THR A 263 3.06 -10.83 14.51
CA THR A 263 2.16 -11.11 15.63
C THR A 263 1.28 -9.91 15.83
N GLY A 264 0.00 -10.11 16.14
CA GLY A 264 -0.90 -8.97 16.36
C GLY A 264 -2.02 -9.26 17.34
N PHE A 265 -2.85 -8.23 17.55
CA PHE A 265 -4.09 -8.34 18.30
C PHE A 265 -5.06 -7.26 17.84
N ILE A 266 -6.35 -7.56 17.94
CA ILE A 266 -7.43 -6.58 17.73
C ILE A 266 -7.90 -6.14 19.12
N TYR A 267 -7.79 -4.84 19.37
CA TYR A 267 -8.34 -4.19 20.54
C TYR A 267 -9.72 -3.63 20.19
N ASP A 268 -10.76 -4.18 20.80
CA ASP A 268 -12.17 -3.82 20.57
C ASP A 268 -12.72 -2.80 21.60
N GLY A 269 -11.88 -2.29 22.51
CA GLY A 269 -12.28 -1.43 23.62
C GLY A 269 -12.58 -2.16 24.93
N LYS A 270 -12.69 -3.51 24.92
CA LYS A 270 -12.86 -4.38 26.08
C LYS A 270 -11.93 -5.60 25.96
N TRP A 271 -10.62 -5.42 26.21
CA TRP A 271 -9.61 -6.51 26.26
C TRP A 271 -9.99 -7.80 25.49
N GLY A 272 -10.08 -7.71 24.16
CA GLY A 272 -10.12 -8.88 23.28
C GLY A 272 -8.76 -9.57 23.25
N GLY A 273 -8.74 -10.89 23.39
CA GLY A 273 -7.52 -11.70 23.50
C GLY A 273 -6.58 -11.62 22.27
N PRO A 274 -5.32 -12.08 22.39
CA PRO A 274 -4.38 -12.10 21.29
C PRO A 274 -4.87 -13.05 20.18
N PHE A 275 -4.89 -12.57 18.93
CA PHE A 275 -5.11 -13.42 17.77
C PHE A 275 -3.79 -13.54 17.01
N PHE A 276 -3.32 -14.76 16.80
CA PHE A 276 -2.13 -15.02 16.01
C PHE A 276 -2.54 -15.16 14.55
N LEU A 277 -2.19 -14.19 13.71
CA LEU A 277 -2.08 -14.47 12.28
C LEU A 277 -0.77 -15.25 12.10
N THR A 278 -0.86 -16.56 11.92
CA THR A 278 0.27 -17.41 11.51
C THR A 278 0.27 -17.52 9.99
N GLU A 279 1.46 -17.35 9.41
CA GLU A 279 1.90 -17.66 8.04
C GLU A 279 0.81 -17.70 6.95
N LEU A 280 0.85 -16.71 6.05
CA LEU A 280 0.36 -16.91 4.69
C LEU A 280 1.36 -17.86 3.99
N ASN A 281 0.99 -19.14 3.89
CA ASN A 281 1.69 -20.14 3.07
C ASN A 281 1.44 -19.88 1.58
#